data_AF-A0A9D4SX12-F1
#
_entry.id   AF-A0A9D4SX12-F1
#
_cell.length_a   1.000
_cell.length_b   1.000
_cell.length_c   1.000
_cell.angle_alpha   90.00
_cell.angle_beta   90.00
_cell.angle_gamma   90.00
#
_symmetry.space_group_name_H-M   'P 1'
#
loop_
_entity.id
_entity.type
_entity.pdbx_description
1 polymer ?
#
loop_
_entity_poly.entity_id
_entity_poly.type
_entity_poly.pdbx_seq_one_letter_code
_entity_poly.pdbx_strand_id
1 'polypeptide(L)'
;MEKGGAALESSSWSDVAAQQQRGDGVPVHFVSVNKVPTQVICYGDPGNLALDAAKPVVLVIPGNPGSIEFYAEFMREIFDGLKGKVIVWGVSHAGHVAPPKPMQIPNIDDLLVVEPSPLASSA
;
A
#
# COMPACT_ATOMS: atom_id res chain seq x y z
N MET A 1 3.23 31.18 18.01
CA MET A 1 3.63 30.79 16.64
C MET A 1 4.55 29.60 16.78
N GLU A 2 4.02 28.39 16.63
CA GLU A 2 4.85 27.18 16.60
C GLU A 2 4.33 26.30 15.47
N LYS A 3 5.17 26.17 14.44
CA LYS A 3 4.94 25.30 13.31
C LYS A 3 5.39 23.90 13.73
N GLY A 4 4.44 22.99 13.92
CA GLY A 4 4.69 21.57 14.18
C GLY A 4 3.84 20.68 13.30
N GLY A 5 3.67 21.05 12.02
CA GLY A 5 3.13 20.14 11.02
C GLY A 5 4.28 19.31 10.48
N ALA A 6 4.43 18.07 10.94
CA ALA A 6 5.28 17.10 10.27
C ALA A 6 4.74 16.92 8.85
N ALA A 7 5.40 17.54 7.88
CA ALA A 7 5.17 17.25 6.49
C ALA A 7 5.51 15.77 6.30
N LEU A 8 4.51 14.96 5.98
CA LEU A 8 4.74 13.64 5.39
C LEU A 8 5.60 13.89 4.16
N GLU A 9 6.89 13.55 4.25
CA GLU A 9 7.81 13.69 3.13
C GLU A 9 7.23 12.92 1.95
N SER A 10 6.95 13.64 0.87
CA SER A 10 6.40 13.09 -0.37
C SER A 10 7.48 12.24 -1.05
N SER A 11 7.69 11.01 -0.57
CA SER A 11 8.49 10.01 -1.27
C SER A 11 7.81 9.69 -2.60
N SER A 12 8.59 9.58 -3.69
CA SER A 12 8.02 9.18 -4.99
C SER A 12 7.43 7.77 -4.85
N TRP A 13 6.32 7.49 -5.53
CA TRP A 13 5.70 6.16 -5.52
C TRP A 13 6.70 5.04 -5.88
N SER A 14 7.62 5.34 -6.81
CA SER A 14 8.71 4.44 -7.20
C SER A 14 9.67 4.07 -6.06
N ASP A 15 9.79 4.93 -5.05
CA ASP A 15 10.73 4.77 -3.95
C ASP A 15 10.13 3.89 -2.85
N VAL A 16 8.80 3.85 -2.75
CA VAL A 16 8.06 3.14 -1.69
C VAL A 16 7.45 1.83 -2.17
N ALA A 17 7.28 1.65 -3.48
CA ALA A 17 6.62 0.50 -4.07
C ALA A 17 7.53 -0.24 -5.06
N ALA A 18 7.84 -1.52 -4.79
CA ALA A 18 8.45 -2.38 -5.79
C ALA A 18 7.37 -2.97 -6.69
N GLN A 19 7.52 -2.82 -8.00
CA GLN A 19 6.62 -3.43 -8.96
C GLN A 19 7.02 -4.88 -9.23
N GLN A 20 6.07 -5.81 -9.10
CA GLN A 20 6.26 -7.18 -9.54
C GLN A 20 5.51 -7.36 -10.86
N GLN A 21 6.23 -7.52 -11.97
CA GLN A 21 5.58 -7.78 -13.25
C GLN A 21 4.97 -9.19 -13.25
N ARG A 22 3.66 -9.26 -13.48
CA ARG A 22 2.92 -10.47 -13.81
C ARG A 22 2.54 -10.44 -15.29
N GLY A 23 2.48 -11.61 -15.91
CA GLY A 23 2.13 -11.74 -17.34
C GLY A 23 0.65 -11.50 -17.65
N ASP A 24 -0.20 -11.27 -16.64
CA ASP A 24 -1.65 -11.10 -16.77
C ASP A 24 -2.11 -9.63 -16.79
N GLY A 25 -1.18 -8.67 -16.75
CA GLY A 25 -1.48 -7.23 -16.85
C GLY A 25 -2.08 -6.61 -15.59
N VAL A 26 -2.13 -7.35 -14.47
CA VAL A 26 -2.60 -6.82 -13.18
C VAL A 26 -1.52 -5.90 -12.58
N PRO A 27 -1.85 -4.66 -12.16
CA PRO A 27 -0.89 -3.68 -11.63
C PRO A 27 -0.52 -4.01 -10.17
N VAL A 28 0.32 -5.03 -10.00
CA VAL A 28 0.78 -5.52 -8.69
C VAL A 28 2.02 -4.76 -8.21
N HIS A 29 1.95 -4.27 -6.99
CA HIS A 29 3.05 -3.65 -6.28
C HIS A 29 3.23 -4.27 -4.88
N PHE A 30 4.40 -4.07 -4.29
CA PHE A 30 4.67 -4.35 -2.88
C PHE A 30 5.18 -3.09 -2.20
N VAL A 31 4.62 -2.81 -1.03
CA VAL A 31 5.02 -1.70 -0.17
C VAL A 31 5.36 -2.23 1.22
N SER A 32 6.33 -1.60 1.89
CA SER A 32 6.66 -1.96 3.27
C SER A 32 5.72 -1.23 4.23
N VAL A 33 4.84 -1.96 4.92
CA VAL A 33 3.94 -1.41 5.93
C VAL A 33 4.41 -1.90 7.29
N ASN A 34 4.85 -1.00 8.16
CA ASN A 34 5.46 -1.34 9.46
C ASN A 34 6.58 -2.40 9.32
N LYS A 35 7.47 -2.21 8.34
CA LYS A 35 8.56 -3.13 7.98
C LYS A 35 8.12 -4.47 7.36
N VAL A 36 6.81 -4.73 7.22
CA VAL A 36 6.31 -5.96 6.61
C VAL A 36 5.95 -5.72 5.14
N PRO A 37 6.59 -6.43 4.20
CA PRO A 37 6.20 -6.39 2.79
C PRO A 37 4.73 -6.77 2.62
N THR A 38 3.97 -5.88 1.98
CA THR A 38 2.53 -6.01 1.80
C THR A 38 2.20 -5.78 0.34
N GLN A 39 1.49 -6.74 -0.27
CA GLN A 39 1.07 -6.64 -1.67
C GLN A 39 -0.10 -5.67 -1.80
N VAL A 40 -0.05 -4.83 -2.83
CA VAL A 40 -1.14 -3.95 -3.25
C VAL A 40 -1.42 -4.09 -4.74
N ILE A 41 -2.68 -3.95 -5.13
CA ILE A 41 -3.10 -3.80 -6.53
C ILE A 41 -3.68 -2.41 -6.69
N CYS A 42 -3.23 -1.66 -7.70
CA CYS A 42 -3.62 -0.27 -7.90
C CYS A 42 -4.11 -0.03 -9.33
N TYR A 43 -5.41 0.27 -9.49
CA TYR A 43 -5.95 0.80 -10.74
C TYR A 43 -6.12 2.33 -10.62
N GLY A 44 -5.40 3.06 -11.47
CA GLY A 44 -5.13 4.51 -11.35
C GLY A 44 -3.63 4.78 -11.49
N ASP A 45 -3.21 6.05 -11.46
CA ASP A 45 -1.78 6.38 -11.47
C ASP A 45 -1.31 6.73 -10.06
N PRO A 46 -0.74 5.77 -9.31
CA PRO A 46 -0.31 6.00 -7.94
C PRO A 46 0.87 6.98 -7.83
N GLY A 47 1.59 7.27 -8.92
CA GLY A 47 2.63 8.29 -8.98
C GLY A 47 2.10 9.70 -9.24
N ASN A 48 0.82 9.84 -9.57
CA ASN A 48 0.21 11.10 -9.98
C ASN A 48 -0.90 11.53 -9.01
N LEU A 49 -0.54 11.52 -7.73
CA LEU A 49 -1.41 11.89 -6.61
C LEU A 49 -2.09 13.26 -6.81
N ALA A 50 -1.51 14.19 -7.57
CA ALA A 50 -2.13 15.49 -7.83
C ALA A 50 -3.35 15.44 -8.77
N LEU A 51 -3.28 14.65 -9.85
CA LEU A 51 -4.41 14.44 -10.77
C LEU A 51 -5.47 13.53 -10.14
N ASP A 52 -5.03 12.65 -9.25
CA ASP A 52 -5.84 11.63 -8.60
C ASP A 52 -6.38 12.09 -7.23
N ALA A 53 -5.85 13.15 -6.61
CA ALA A 53 -6.29 13.68 -5.30
C ALA A 53 -7.75 14.12 -5.26
N ALA A 54 -8.33 14.48 -6.41
CA ALA A 54 -9.74 14.86 -6.51
C ALA A 54 -10.69 13.67 -6.69
N LYS A 55 -10.17 12.45 -6.95
CA LYS A 55 -10.98 11.27 -7.22
C LYS A 55 -11.26 10.50 -5.92
N PRO A 56 -12.48 9.99 -5.73
CA PRO A 56 -12.76 9.06 -4.65
C PRO A 56 -11.90 7.79 -4.78
N VAL A 57 -11.50 7.24 -3.63
CA VAL A 57 -10.76 5.97 -3.55
C VAL A 57 -11.72 4.87 -3.09
N VAL A 58 -11.74 3.78 -3.83
CA VAL A 58 -12.34 2.51 -3.40
C VAL A 58 -11.21 1.64 -2.85
N LEU A 59 -11.23 1.41 -1.53
CA LEU A 59 -10.28 0.54 -0.85
C LEU A 59 -10.88 -0.85 -0.64
N VAL A 60 -10.24 -1.88 -1.21
CA VAL A 60 -10.65 -3.28 -1.09
C VAL A 60 -9.76 -3.97 -0.05
N ILE A 61 -10.40 -4.44 1.02
CA ILE A 61 -9.76 -5.22 2.09
C ILE A 61 -10.31 -6.65 1.98
N PRO A 62 -9.48 -7.66 1.69
CA PRO A 62 -9.93 -9.03 1.51
C PRO A 62 -10.39 -9.62 2.85
N GLY A 63 -11.29 -10.61 2.77
CA GLY A 63 -11.62 -11.52 3.87
C GLY A 63 -10.62 -12.68 3.97
N ASN A 64 -11.11 -13.87 4.29
CA ASN A 64 -10.31 -15.10 4.23
C ASN A 64 -10.56 -15.82 2.88
N PRO A 65 -9.54 -16.11 2.05
CA PRO A 65 -8.10 -15.85 2.26
C PRO A 65 -7.70 -14.38 2.08
N GLY A 66 -6.71 -13.94 2.87
CA GLY A 66 -6.24 -12.54 2.93
C GLY A 66 -5.43 -12.05 1.73
N SER A 67 -5.44 -12.75 0.59
CA SER A 67 -4.76 -12.31 -0.63
C SER A 67 -5.71 -11.45 -1.47
N ILE A 68 -5.25 -10.28 -1.90
CA ILE A 68 -6.03 -9.38 -2.73
C ILE A 68 -6.24 -9.90 -4.16
N GLU A 69 -5.42 -10.85 -4.60
CA GLU A 69 -5.46 -11.36 -5.97
C GLU A 69 -6.80 -12.02 -6.33
N PHE A 70 -7.52 -12.57 -5.34
CA PHE A 70 -8.87 -13.10 -5.51
C PHE A 70 -9.90 -12.04 -5.91
N TYR A 71 -9.59 -10.76 -5.71
CA TYR A 71 -10.46 -9.62 -6.01
C TYR A 71 -9.97 -8.81 -7.21
N ALA A 72 -8.90 -9.22 -7.89
CA ALA A 72 -8.29 -8.44 -8.97
C ALA A 72 -9.28 -8.12 -10.10
N GLU A 73 -10.08 -9.10 -10.53
CA GLU A 73 -11.10 -8.87 -11.56
C GLU A 73 -12.21 -7.93 -11.09
N PHE A 74 -12.71 -8.13 -9.86
CA PHE A 74 -13.71 -7.25 -9.27
C PHE A 74 -13.23 -5.79 -9.20
N MET A 75 -11.97 -5.59 -8.82
CA MET A 75 -11.34 -4.28 -8.79
C MET A 75 -11.24 -3.64 -10.18
N ARG A 76 -10.84 -4.43 -11.18
CA ARG A 76 -10.80 -3.99 -12.59
C ARG A 76 -12.18 -3.56 -13.08
N GLU A 77 -13.21 -4.37 -12.84
CA GLU A 77 -14.58 -4.06 -13.24
C GLU A 77 -15.11 -2.76 -12.61
N ILE A 78 -14.76 -2.46 -11.35
CA ILE A 78 -15.10 -1.17 -10.73
C ILE A 78 -14.41 -0.02 -11.47
N PHE A 79 -13.11 -0.13 -11.71
CA PHE A 79 -12.32 0.93 -12.34
C PHE A 79 -12.80 1.22 -13.77
N ASP A 80 -12.95 0.16 -14.58
CA ASP A 80 -13.38 0.25 -15.97
C ASP A 80 -14.84 0.68 -16.08
N GLY A 81 -15.73 0.11 -15.25
CA GLY A 81 -17.15 0.44 -15.21
C GLY A 81 -17.40 1.91 -14.83
N LEU A 82 -16.56 2.48 -13.97
CA LEU A 82 -16.59 3.89 -13.59
C LEU A 82 -15.70 4.78 -14.47
N LYS A 83 -15.09 4.22 -15.53
CA LYS A 83 -14.28 4.94 -16.53
C LYS A 83 -13.13 5.73 -15.90
N GLY A 84 -12.48 5.16 -14.88
CA GLY A 84 -11.35 5.79 -14.18
C GLY A 84 -11.71 7.05 -13.37
N LYS A 85 -13.00 7.29 -13.08
CA LYS A 85 -13.47 8.39 -12.21
C LYS A 85 -13.18 8.15 -10.73
N VAL A 86 -12.94 6.91 -10.35
CA VAL A 86 -12.47 6.51 -9.02
C VAL A 86 -11.14 5.79 -9.17
N ILE A 87 -10.36 5.80 -8.11
CA ILE A 87 -9.14 5.01 -7.99
C ILE A 87 -9.49 3.75 -7.21
N VAL A 88 -8.99 2.59 -7.62
CA VAL A 88 -9.29 1.32 -6.95
C VAL A 88 -8.01 0.70 -6.43
N TRP A 89 -7.89 0.65 -5.11
CA TRP A 89 -6.73 0.10 -4.41
C TRP A 89 -7.17 -1.12 -3.61
N GLY A 90 -6.35 -2.15 -3.64
CA GLY A 90 -6.58 -3.36 -2.87
C GLY A 90 -5.32 -3.74 -2.12
N VAL A 91 -5.48 -4.22 -0.89
CA VAL A 91 -4.36 -4.48 0.02
C VAL A 91 -4.46 -5.90 0.55
N SER A 92 -3.46 -6.74 0.27
CA SER A 92 -3.36 -8.06 0.90
C SER A 92 -3.08 -7.93 2.40
N HIS A 93 -3.53 -8.89 3.19
CA HIS A 93 -3.05 -9.04 4.56
C HIS A 93 -1.54 -9.32 4.57
N ALA A 94 -0.84 -8.72 5.53
CA ALA A 94 0.58 -8.91 5.71
C ALA A 94 0.93 -10.40 5.88
N GLY A 95 1.97 -10.88 5.18
CA GLY A 95 2.44 -12.26 5.25
C GLY A 95 1.62 -13.30 4.45
N HIS A 96 0.47 -12.94 3.86
CA HIS A 96 -0.32 -13.85 3.04
C HIS A 96 0.24 -14.07 1.62
N VAL A 97 1.09 -13.15 1.15
CA VAL A 97 1.69 -13.21 -0.19
C VAL A 97 3.20 -13.05 -0.06
N ALA A 98 3.94 -13.96 -0.69
CA ALA A 98 5.40 -13.92 -0.69
C ALA A 98 5.88 -12.66 -1.42
N PRO A 99 6.72 -11.83 -0.79
CA PRO A 99 7.25 -10.64 -1.44
C PRO A 99 8.28 -10.98 -2.53
N PRO A 100 8.57 -10.02 -3.42
CA PRO A 100 9.66 -10.17 -4.38
C PRO A 100 11.00 -10.34 -3.64
N LYS A 101 11.93 -11.10 -4.23
CA LYS A 101 13.25 -11.43 -3.65
C LYS A 101 14.02 -10.28 -2.97
N PRO A 102 14.06 -9.04 -3.49
CA PRO A 102 14.78 -7.96 -2.83
C PRO A 102 14.15 -7.50 -1.50
N MET A 103 12.87 -7.79 -1.25
CA MET A 103 12.21 -7.47 0.01
C MET A 103 12.37 -8.60 1.03
N GLN A 104 12.78 -8.22 2.24
CA GLN A 104 12.97 -9.15 3.34
C GLN A 104 11.71 -9.21 4.21
N ILE A 105 11.33 -10.41 4.61
CA ILE A 105 10.32 -10.61 5.64
C ILE A 105 11.03 -10.37 6.98
N PRO A 106 10.55 -9.43 7.82
CA PRO A 106 11.19 -9.15 9.10
C PRO A 106 11.11 -10.34 10.05
N ASN A 107 12.08 -10.46 10.96
CA ASN A 107 11.94 -11.38 12.08
C ASN A 107 10.84 -10.86 13.02
N ILE A 108 10.15 -11.75 13.73
CA ILE A 108 9.12 -11.36 14.69
C ILE A 108 9.69 -10.45 15.79
N ASP A 109 10.94 -10.68 16.18
CA ASP A 109 11.64 -9.87 17.17
C ASP A 109 11.80 -8.40 16.71
N ASP A 110 11.95 -8.16 15.41
CA ASP A 110 12.13 -6.83 14.82
C ASP A 110 10.82 -6.01 14.78
N LEU A 111 9.67 -6.69 14.93
CA LEU A 111 8.33 -6.10 14.94
C LEU A 111 7.86 -5.71 16.35
N LEU A 112 8.44 -6.33 17.39
CA LEU A 112 8.09 -6.09 18.79
C LEU A 112 8.82 -4.87 19.39
N VAL A 113 9.75 -4.27 18.65
CA VAL A 113 10.40 -3.01 19.05
C VAL A 113 9.41 -1.87 18.88
N VAL A 114 8.57 -1.68 19.91
CA VAL A 114 7.79 -0.45 20.06
C VAL A 114 8.79 0.63 20.47
N GLU A 115 9.11 1.54 19.54
CA GLU A 115 9.89 2.74 19.86
C GLU A 115 9.27 3.41 21.11
N PRO A 116 10.04 3.67 22.18
CA PRO A 116 9.48 4.30 23.37
C PRO A 116 8.89 5.64 22.98
N SER A 117 7.62 5.86 23.34
CA SER A 117 6.93 7.11 23.03
C SER A 117 7.73 8.30 23.58
N PRO A 118 7.98 9.37 22.78
CA PRO A 118 8.81 10.50 23.19
C PRO A 118 8.23 11.35 24.34
N LEU A 119 7.07 10.98 24.90
CA LEU A 119 6.39 11.72 25.98
C LEU A 119 6.82 11.32 27.41
N ALA A 120 7.75 10.40 27.61
CA ALA A 120 8.13 9.94 28.95
C ALA A 120 9.35 10.66 29.58
N SER A 121 9.82 11.78 29.02
CA SER A 121 11.04 12.48 29.50
C SER A 121 10.80 13.89 30.08
N SER A 122 9.57 14.25 30.43
CA SER A 122 9.30 15.48 31.19
C SER A 122 8.35 15.22 32.35
N ALA A 123 8.91 14.70 33.45
CA ALA A 123 8.35 14.80 34.78
C ALA A 123 9.49 15.12 35.75
#